data_AF-A0A830B4W1-F1
#
_entry.id   AF-A0A830B4W1-F1
#
_cell.length_a   1.000
_cell.length_b   1.000
_cell.length_c   1.000
_cell.angle_alpha   90.00
_cell.angle_beta   90.00
_cell.angle_gamma   90.00
#
_symmetry.space_group_name_H-M   'P 1'
#
loop_
_entity.id
_entity.type
_entity.pdbx_description
1 polymer ?
#
loop_
_entity_poly.entity_id
_entity_poly.type
_entity_poly.pdbx_seq_one_letter_code
_entity_poly.pdbx_strand_id
1 'polypeptide(L)' 'MILDHPSIGAFVTHCGWNSTLEGICAGVPMVMWPAFAEQFYNEKMVTEVLGTGVSVGNKKWEKVGSEGVPRR' A
#
# COMPACT_ATOMS: atom_id res chain seq x y z
N MET A 1 -1.76 -0.98 -17.33
CA MET A 1 -0.78 -1.06 -16.23
C MET A 1 -0.20 -2.47 -16.13
N ILE A 2 0.84 -2.70 -15.33
CA ILE A 2 1.28 -4.09 -15.04
C ILE A 2 0.08 -4.87 -14.47
N LEU A 3 -0.65 -4.30 -13.51
CA LEU A 3 -1.79 -4.91 -12.81
C LEU A 3 -2.97 -5.35 -13.69
N ASP A 4 -3.10 -4.83 -14.92
CA ASP A 4 -4.18 -5.24 -15.84
C ASP A 4 -3.86 -6.55 -16.58
N HIS A 5 -2.65 -7.08 -16.42
CA HIS A 5 -2.24 -8.29 -17.12
C HIS A 5 -2.96 -9.53 -16.54
N PRO A 6 -3.63 -10.37 -17.36
CA PRO A 6 -4.40 -11.53 -16.87
C PRO A 6 -3.60 -12.55 -16.05
N SER A 7 -2.27 -12.55 -16.16
CA SER A 7 -1.39 -13.43 -15.37
C SER A 7 -1.17 -12.96 -13.93
N ILE A 8 -1.71 -11.82 -13.51
CA ILE A 8 -1.55 -11.31 -12.15
C ILE A 8 -2.68 -11.80 -11.25
N GLY A 9 -2.32 -12.52 -10.20
CA GLY A 9 -3.27 -13.03 -9.20
C GLY A 9 -3.37 -12.18 -7.93
N ALA A 10 -2.38 -11.34 -7.63
CA ALA A 10 -2.37 -10.48 -6.44
C ALA A 10 -1.32 -9.36 -6.57
N PHE A 11 -1.47 -8.31 -5.76
CA PHE A 11 -0.56 -7.17 -5.70
C PHE A 11 -0.05 -6.93 -4.27
N VAL A 12 1.27 -7.04 -4.06
CA VAL A 12 1.90 -6.65 -2.79
C VAL A 12 2.27 -5.18 -2.86
N THR A 13 1.76 -4.38 -1.93
CA THR A 13 1.94 -2.93 -1.94
C THR A 13 2.34 -2.40 -0.57
N HIS A 14 3.12 -1.32 -0.57
CA HIS A 14 3.43 -0.55 0.63
C HIS A 14 2.25 0.32 1.12
N CYS A 15 1.09 0.19 0.48
CA CYS A 15 -0.15 0.90 0.82
C CYS A 15 -0.15 2.41 0.52
N GLY A 16 0.75 2.91 -0.33
CA GLY A 16 0.67 4.28 -0.83
C GLY A 16 -0.58 4.49 -1.68
N TRP A 17 -1.19 5.68 -1.60
CA TRP A 17 -2.54 5.91 -2.16
C TRP A 17 -2.66 5.62 -3.66
N ASN A 18 -1.65 6.00 -4.47
CA ASN A 18 -1.66 5.71 -5.90
C ASN A 18 -1.67 4.20 -6.16
N SER A 19 -0.75 3.45 -5.56
CA SER A 19 -0.72 1.99 -5.71
C SER A 19 -2.01 1.34 -5.22
N THR A 20 -2.60 1.82 -4.13
CA THR A 20 -3.90 1.34 -3.66
C THR A 20 -4.99 1.55 -4.72
N LEU A 21 -5.06 2.72 -5.35
CA LEU A 21 -6.01 2.99 -6.43
C LEU A 21 -5.75 2.11 -7.66
N GLU A 22 -4.50 1.91 -8.04
CA GLU A 22 -4.13 1.02 -9.15
C GLU A 22 -4.61 -0.42 -8.90
N GLY A 23 -4.43 -0.93 -7.68
CA GLY A 23 -4.92 -2.26 -7.28
C GLY A 23 -6.44 -2.37 -7.31
N ILE A 24 -7.14 -1.34 -6.82
CA ILE A 24 -8.61 -1.27 -6.84
C ILE A 24 -9.13 -1.23 -8.29
N CYS A 25 -8.54 -0.38 -9.15
CA CYS A 25 -8.96 -0.24 -10.54
C CYS A 25 -8.70 -1.50 -11.37
N ALA A 26 -7.59 -2.20 -11.11
CA ALA A 26 -7.28 -3.46 -11.77
C ALA A 26 -8.12 -4.64 -11.22
N GLY A 27 -8.79 -4.48 -10.09
CA GLY A 27 -9.62 -5.52 -9.47
C GLY A 27 -8.82 -6.70 -8.94
N VAL A 28 -7.56 -6.48 -8.55
CA VAL A 28 -6.67 -7.54 -8.04
C VAL A 28 -6.61 -7.53 -6.51
N PRO A 29 -6.65 -8.69 -5.84
CA PRO A 29 -6.46 -8.77 -4.39
C PRO A 29 -5.14 -8.16 -3.94
N MET A 30 -5.14 -7.43 -2.82
CA MET A 30 -3.96 -6.73 -2.32
C MET A 30 -3.38 -7.35 -1.04
N VAL A 31 -2.06 -7.41 -0.97
CA VAL A 31 -1.32 -7.71 0.27
C VAL A 31 -0.71 -6.41 0.77
N MET A 32 -1.17 -5.97 1.93
CA MET A 32 -0.89 -4.66 2.50
C MET A 32 0.35 -4.72 3.41
N TRP A 33 1.40 -3.97 3.06
CA TRP A 33 2.65 -3.86 3.81
C TRP A 33 2.99 -2.39 4.12
N PRO A 34 2.24 -1.73 5.01
CA PRO A 34 2.46 -0.31 5.29
C PRO A 34 3.81 -0.08 5.97
N ALA A 35 4.40 1.11 5.80
CA ALA A 35 5.68 1.50 6.40
C ALA A 35 5.63 2.85 7.14
N PHE A 36 5.09 3.90 6.53
CA PHE A 36 5.05 5.26 7.10
C PHE A 36 3.83 6.08 6.61
N ALA A 37 3.69 7.32 7.09
CA ALA A 37 2.62 8.24 6.69
C ALA A 37 1.21 7.61 6.77
N GLU A 38 0.34 7.86 5.79
CA GLU A 38 -1.06 7.41 5.78
C GLU A 38 -1.26 5.94 5.42
N GLN A 39 -0.18 5.21 5.12
CA GLN A 39 -0.23 3.83 4.61
C GLN A 39 -0.97 2.86 5.54
N PHE A 40 -0.93 3.09 6.85
CA PHE A 40 -1.66 2.27 7.84
C PHE A 40 -3.16 2.52 7.79
N TYR A 41 -3.61 3.73 7.47
CA TYR A 41 -5.03 4.01 7.24
C TYR A 41 -5.50 3.39 5.93
N ASN A 42 -4.67 3.44 4.89
CA ASN A 42 -4.97 2.79 3.61
C ASN A 42 -5.06 1.27 3.75
N GLU A 43 -4.17 0.64 4.53
CA GLU A 43 -4.30 -0.78 4.90
C GLU A 43 -5.66 -1.07 5.53
N LYS A 44 -6.09 -0.29 6.52
CA LYS A 44 -7.38 -0.48 7.19
C LYS A 44 -8.56 -0.29 6.25
N MET A 45 -8.52 0.70 5.37
CA MET A 45 -9.53 0.88 4.33
C MET A 45 -9.63 -0.35 3.43
N VAL A 46 -8.52 -0.89 2.94
CA VAL A 46 -8.54 -2.05 2.02
C VAL A 46 -8.96 -3.34 2.74
N THR A 47 -8.45 -3.57 3.94
CA THR A 47 -8.65 -4.85 4.67
C THR A 47 -9.96 -4.91 5.44
N GLU A 48 -10.36 -3.83 6.10
CA GLU A 48 -11.51 -3.83 7.01
C GLU A 48 -12.77 -3.22 6.37
N VAL A 49 -12.62 -2.25 5.45
CA VAL A 49 -13.77 -1.58 4.82
C VAL A 49 -14.11 -2.20 3.48
N LEU A 50 -13.12 -2.31 2.57
CA LEU A 50 -13.34 -2.86 1.24
C LEU A 50 -13.33 -4.40 1.23
N GLY A 51 -12.60 -5.03 2.17
CA GLY A 51 -12.45 -6.48 2.23
C GLY A 51 -11.75 -7.09 1.01
N THR A 52 -10.94 -6.31 0.30
CA THR A 52 -10.27 -6.71 -0.96
C THR A 52 -8.79 -7.03 -0.77
N GLY A 53 -8.30 -7.08 0.46
CA GLY A 53 -6.91 -7.40 0.74
C GLY A 53 -6.66 -7.97 2.12
N VAL A 54 -5.41 -8.34 2.36
CA VAL A 54 -4.92 -8.92 3.62
C VAL A 54 -3.71 -8.13 4.14
N SER A 55 -3.60 -8.00 5.46
CA SER A 55 -2.46 -7.36 6.12
C SER A 55 -1.31 -8.36 6.29
N VAL A 56 -0.06 -7.92 6.06
CA VAL A 56 1.13 -8.70 6.48
C VAL A 56 1.38 -8.63 7.99
N GLY A 57 0.63 -7.78 8.71
CA GLY A 57 0.74 -7.62 10.15
C GLY A 57 1.81 -6.62 10.59
N ASN A 58 2.31 -5.74 9.71
CA ASN A 58 3.20 -4.68 10.14
C ASN A 58 2.40 -3.65 10.98
N LYS A 59 2.85 -3.42 12.21
CA LYS A 59 2.24 -2.45 13.15
C LYS A 59 3.19 -1.31 13.51
N LYS A 60 4.45 -1.38 13.08
CA LYS A 60 5.46 -0.39 13.44
C LYS A 60 5.41 0.76 12.45
N TRP A 61 5.06 1.94 12.95
CA TRP A 61 5.08 3.18 12.17
C TRP A 61 6.51 3.72 12.12
N GLU A 62 7.17 3.59 10.97
CA GLU A 62 8.51 4.12 10.80
C GLU A 62 8.44 5.64 10.61
N LYS A 63 9.24 6.39 11.36
CA LYS A 63 9.44 7.81 11.13
C LYS A 63 10.42 7.97 9.98
N VAL A 64 9.98 8.54 8.87
CA VAL A 64 10.91 8.95 7.81
C VAL A 64 11.73 10.11 8.36
N GLY A 65 13.01 9.84 8.64
CA GLY A 65 13.97 10.89 8.94
C GLY A 65 14.12 11.76 7.70
N SER A 66 13.84 13.06 7.82
CA SER A 66 14.24 14.00 6.79
C SER A 66 15.77 14.11 6.89
N GLU A 67 16.51 13.45 6.00
CA GLU A 67 17.87 13.88 5.75
C GLU A 67 17.77 15.31 5.20
N GLY A 68 18.00 16.28 6.08
CA GLY A 68 18.01 17.68 5.70
C GLY A 68 19.04 17.85 4.59
N VAL A 69 18.58 18.29 3.42
CA VAL A 69 19.49 18.71 2.35
C VAL A 69 20.35 19.84 2.93
N PRO A 70 21.69 19.69 2.99
CA PRO A 70 22.55 20.76 3.48
C PRO A 70 22.30 22.00 2.63
N ARG A 71 21.87 23.10 3.26
CA ARG A 71 21.83 24.39 2.58
C ARG A 71 23.28 24.81 2.36
N ARG A 72 23.71 24.78 1.09
CA ARG A 72 24.94 25.43 0.64
C ARG A 72 24.76 26.94 0.61
#